data_AF-A0A961LLX2-F1
#
_entry.id   AF-A0A961LLX2-F1
#
_cell.length_a   1.000
_cell.length_b   1.000
_cell.length_c   1.000
_cell.angle_alpha   90.00
_cell.angle_beta   90.00
_cell.angle_gamma   90.00
#
_symmetry.space_group_name_H-M   'P 1'
#
loop_
_entity.id
_entity.type
_entity.pdbx_description
1 polymer ?
#
loop_
_entity_poly.entity_id
_entity_poly.type
_entity_poly.pdbx_seq_one_letter_code
_entity_poly.pdbx_strand_id
1 'polypeptide(L)'
;MLTGRIYKDEEAVSVGLAQYLVDDSEAKAFEIARAAAKNPPLSNFAICSAISHMQNMSALDAAYAESVVAGIVNTQPASRDRLEAFANKTAARVKPV
;
A
#
# COMPACT_ATOMS: atom_id res chain seq x y z
N MET A 1 20.65 -16.44 -8.49
CA MET A 1 21.95 -16.32 -7.79
C MET A 1 22.98 -17.29 -8.35
N LEU A 2 22.74 -18.60 -8.36
CA LEU A 2 23.71 -19.56 -8.90
C LEU A 2 23.89 -19.54 -10.43
N THR A 3 22.83 -19.22 -11.18
CA THR A 3 22.82 -19.30 -12.66
C THR A 3 22.80 -17.94 -13.35
N GLY A 4 22.77 -16.84 -12.60
CA GLY A 4 22.65 -15.49 -13.18
C GLY A 4 21.41 -15.28 -14.05
N ARG A 5 20.31 -16.04 -13.85
CA ARG A 5 19.08 -15.91 -14.65
C ARG A 5 18.61 -14.46 -14.70
N ILE A 6 18.35 -13.97 -15.91
CA ILE A 6 17.84 -12.63 -16.20
C ILE A 6 16.32 -12.72 -16.33
N TYR A 7 15.61 -11.83 -15.63
CA TYR A 7 14.17 -11.62 -15.81
C TYR A 7 13.97 -10.33 -16.61
N LYS A 8 13.15 -10.39 -17.66
CA LYS A 8 12.83 -9.23 -18.52
C LYS A 8 11.34 -8.98 -18.51
N ASP A 9 10.94 -7.71 -18.59
CA ASP A 9 9.56 -7.27 -18.81
C ASP A 9 8.56 -8.00 -17.91
N GLU A 10 7.61 -8.74 -18.49
CA GLU A 10 6.53 -9.45 -17.79
C GLU A 10 7.05 -10.52 -16.83
N GLU A 11 8.19 -11.16 -17.12
CA GLU A 11 8.80 -12.13 -16.20
C GLU A 11 9.20 -11.45 -14.89
N ALA A 12 9.69 -10.20 -14.93
CA ALA A 12 10.06 -9.47 -13.72
C ALA A 12 8.83 -9.11 -12.86
N VAL A 13 7.69 -8.83 -13.50
CA VAL A 13 6.43 -8.57 -12.79
C VAL A 13 5.86 -9.85 -12.18
N SER A 14 5.83 -10.94 -12.94
CA SER A 14 5.23 -12.20 -12.47
C SER A 14 5.99 -12.83 -11.30
N VAL A 15 7.31 -12.63 -11.21
CA VAL A 15 8.12 -13.07 -10.05
C VAL A 15 8.18 -12.04 -8.91
N GLY A 16 7.49 -10.90 -9.04
CA GLY A 16 7.34 -9.90 -7.99
C GLY A 16 8.51 -8.93 -7.84
N LEU A 17 9.41 -8.81 -8.83
CA LEU A 17 10.50 -7.83 -8.80
C LEU A 17 10.02 -6.40 -9.09
N ALA A 18 8.93 -6.26 -9.84
CA ALA A 18 8.29 -4.98 -10.13
C ALA A 18 6.76 -5.13 -10.04
N GLN A 19 6.06 -4.07 -9.63
CA GLN A 19 4.60 -4.07 -9.55
C GLN A 19 3.93 -3.60 -10.85
N TYR A 20 4.64 -2.82 -11.67
CA TYR A 20 4.12 -2.25 -12.91
C TYR A 20 5.13 -2.43 -14.05
N LEU A 21 4.62 -2.76 -15.24
CA LEU A 21 5.33 -2.69 -16.50
C LEU A 21 4.55 -1.73 -17.41
N VAL A 22 5.19 -0.63 -17.80
CA VAL A 22 4.61 0.45 -18.61
C VAL A 22 5.70 1.05 -19.50
N ASP A 23 5.30 1.69 -20.60
CA ASP A 23 6.24 2.30 -21.55
C ASP A 23 7.04 3.45 -20.93
N ASP A 24 6.40 4.29 -20.11
CA ASP A 24 7.02 5.41 -19.39
C ASP A 24 6.96 5.18 -17.88
N SER A 25 8.00 4.56 -17.34
CA SER A 25 8.09 4.22 -15.92
C SER A 25 8.28 5.43 -15.01
N GLU A 26 8.92 6.50 -15.50
CA GLU A 26 9.13 7.72 -14.72
C GLU A 26 7.80 8.46 -14.53
N ALA A 27 7.02 8.63 -15.59
CA ALA A 27 5.69 9.21 -15.51
C ALA A 27 4.80 8.41 -14.53
N LYS A 28 4.82 7.07 -14.61
CA LYS A 28 4.04 6.22 -13.72
C LYS A 28 4.51 6.31 -12.26
N ALA A 29 5.82 6.38 -12.01
CA ALA A 29 6.36 6.57 -10.68
C ALA A 29 5.89 7.90 -10.06
N PHE A 30 5.93 9.00 -10.83
CA PHE A 30 5.43 10.30 -10.36
C PHE A 30 3.91 10.30 -10.14
N GLU A 31 3.13 9.62 -10.99
CA GLU A 31 1.69 9.44 -10.78
C GLU A 31 1.42 8.78 -9.42
N ILE A 32 2.09 7.65 -9.14
CA ILE A 32 1.97 6.91 -7.88
C ILE A 32 2.42 7.77 -6.70
N ALA A 33 3.55 8.47 -6.81
CA ALA A 33 4.06 9.33 -5.74
C ALA A 33 3.06 10.45 -5.39
N ARG A 34 2.48 11.12 -6.39
CA ARG A 34 1.44 12.15 -6.18
C ARG A 34 0.17 11.57 -5.58
N ALA A 35 -0.21 10.35 -5.92
CA ALA A 35 -1.33 9.67 -5.30
C ALA A 35 -1.05 9.33 -3.83
N ALA A 36 0.12 8.74 -3.54
CA ALA A 36 0.54 8.39 -2.19
C ALA A 36 0.69 9.60 -1.26
N ALA A 37 1.07 10.77 -1.80
CA ALA A 37 1.14 12.02 -1.07
C ALA A 37 -0.23 12.52 -0.57
N LYS A 38 -1.35 12.03 -1.12
CA LYS A 38 -2.72 12.36 -0.68
C LYS A 38 -3.22 11.44 0.44
N ASN A 39 -2.45 10.42 0.80
CA ASN A 39 -2.80 9.53 1.90
C ASN A 39 -2.64 10.25 3.25
N PRO A 40 -3.40 9.87 4.29
CA PRO A 40 -3.17 10.35 5.63
C PRO A 40 -1.77 9.91 6.06
N PRO A 41 -0.97 10.78 6.71
CA PRO A 41 0.40 10.45 7.10
C PRO A 41 0.50 9.15 7.91
N LEU A 42 -0.48 8.90 8.80
CA LEU A 42 -0.49 7.70 9.62
C LEU A 42 -0.80 6.42 8.80
N SER A 43 -1.58 6.50 7.73
CA SER A 43 -1.78 5.37 6.82
C SER A 43 -0.48 5.03 6.08
N ASN A 44 0.27 6.05 5.63
CA ASN A 44 1.58 5.83 5.02
C ASN A 44 2.55 5.20 6.03
N PHE A 45 2.55 5.66 7.28
CA PHE A 45 3.35 5.04 8.34
C PHE A 45 2.95 3.58 8.59
N ALA A 46 1.66 3.28 8.70
CA ALA A 46 1.18 1.92 8.91
C ALA A 46 1.62 0.97 7.79
N ILE A 47 1.49 1.39 6.53
CA ILE A 47 1.85 0.58 5.36
C ILE A 47 3.37 0.41 5.24
N CYS A 48 4.13 1.50 5.25
CA CYS A 48 5.55 1.45 4.97
C CYS A 48 6.39 0.95 6.16
N SER A 49 5.91 1.16 7.39
CA SER A 49 6.62 0.76 8.61
C SER A 49 5.95 -0.42 9.30
N ALA A 50 4.73 -0.26 9.81
CA ALA A 50 4.15 -1.27 10.69
C ALA A 50 3.97 -2.63 9.99
N ILE A 51 3.38 -2.65 8.78
CA ILE A 51 3.19 -3.89 8.00
C ILE A 51 4.55 -4.53 7.66
N SER A 52 5.52 -3.74 7.21
CA SER A 52 6.87 -4.23 6.92
C SER A 52 7.53 -4.90 8.12
N HIS A 53 7.32 -4.38 9.34
CA HIS A 53 7.83 -5.01 10.56
C HIS A 53 7.07 -6.29 10.92
N MET A 54 5.73 -6.28 10.79
CA MET A 54 4.88 -7.44 11.09
C MET A 54 5.20 -8.67 10.22
N GLN A 55 5.76 -8.47 9.02
CA GLN A 55 6.23 -9.58 8.18
C GLN A 55 7.34 -10.44 8.83
N ASN A 56 8.02 -9.92 9.86
CA ASN A 56 9.04 -10.64 10.63
C ASN A 56 8.50 -11.25 11.94
N MET A 57 7.19 -11.15 12.20
CA MET A 57 6.55 -11.63 13.42
C MET A 57 5.85 -12.99 13.19
N SER A 58 5.54 -13.70 14.28
CA SER A 58 4.64 -14.84 14.19
C SER A 58 3.25 -14.39 13.73
N ALA A 59 2.48 -15.25 13.09
CA ALA A 59 1.15 -14.88 12.58
C ALA A 59 0.21 -14.35 13.68
N LEU A 60 0.27 -14.93 14.89
CA LEU A 60 -0.56 -14.49 16.01
C LEU A 60 -0.13 -13.13 16.54
N ASP A 61 1.18 -12.92 16.70
CA ASP A 61 1.71 -11.64 17.19
C ASP A 61 1.50 -10.53 16.16
N ALA A 62 1.62 -10.85 14.86
CA ALA A 62 1.33 -9.92 13.77
C ALA A 62 -0.14 -9.50 13.78
N ALA A 63 -1.09 -10.44 13.93
CA ALA A 63 -2.51 -10.12 14.04
C ALA A 63 -2.83 -9.26 15.28
N TYR A 64 -2.17 -9.55 16.41
CA TYR A 64 -2.29 -8.74 17.61
C TYR A 64 -1.76 -7.31 17.39
N ALA A 65 -0.56 -7.15 16.82
CA ALA A 65 0.02 -5.85 16.49
C ALA A 65 -0.84 -5.07 15.47
N GLU A 66 -1.40 -5.75 14.47
CA GLU A 66 -2.30 -5.16 13.49
C GLU A 66 -3.54 -4.58 14.17
N SER A 67 -4.12 -5.28 15.14
CA SER A 67 -5.29 -4.79 15.88
C SER A 67 -5.00 -3.45 16.60
N VAL A 68 -3.80 -3.29 17.16
CA VAL A 68 -3.35 -2.07 17.83
C VAL A 68 -3.18 -0.94 16.80
N VAL A 69 -2.46 -1.20 15.70
CA VAL A 69 -2.24 -0.21 14.64
C VAL A 69 -3.56 0.23 14.01
N ALA A 70 -4.47 -0.70 13.74
CA ALA A 70 -5.80 -0.43 13.21
C ALA A 70 -6.63 0.45 14.17
N GLY A 71 -6.57 0.18 15.48
CA GLY A 71 -7.22 1.01 16.50
C GLY A 71 -6.72 2.46 16.49
N ILE A 72 -5.41 2.67 16.33
CA ILE A 72 -4.81 4.00 16.27
C ILE A 72 -5.19 4.71 14.95
N VAL A 73 -5.17 4.00 13.82
CA VAL A 73 -5.48 4.57 12.49
C VAL A 73 -6.95 4.96 12.39
N ASN A 74 -7.88 4.12 12.84
CA ASN A 74 -9.31 4.35 12.69
C ASN A 74 -9.87 5.47 13.58
N THR A 75 -9.17 5.80 14.67
CA THR A 75 -9.58 6.87 15.58
C THR A 75 -9.13 8.27 15.14
N GLN A 76 -8.32 8.38 14.07
CA GLN A 76 -7.88 9.68 13.55
C GLN A 76 -9.01 10.45 12.87
N PRO A 77 -9.04 11.80 12.97
CA PRO A 77 -10.02 12.64 12.28
C PRO A 77 -10.08 12.37 10.76
N ALA A 78 -8.93 12.34 10.10
CA ALA A 78 -8.85 12.09 8.65
C ALA A 78 -9.43 10.72 8.23
N SER A 79 -9.35 9.71 9.10
CA SER A 79 -9.95 8.39 8.84
C SER A 79 -11.47 8.44 9.02
N ARG A 80 -11.96 9.14 10.05
CA ARG A 80 -13.39 9.33 10.29
C ARG A 80 -14.07 10.10 9.15
N ASP A 81 -13.45 11.18 8.67
CA ASP A 81 -13.97 11.97 7.55
C ASP A 81 -14.11 11.14 6.27
N ARG A 82 -13.15 10.22 6.03
CA ARG A 82 -13.21 9.29 4.90
C ARG A 82 -14.32 8.26 5.05
N LEU A 83 -14.51 7.72 6.25
CA LEU A 83 -15.61 6.79 6.55
C LEU A 83 -16.98 7.48 6.40
N GLU A 84 -17.09 8.73 6.82
CA GLU A 84 -18.30 9.54 6.63
C GLU A 84 -18.55 9.84 5.15
N ALA A 85 -17.54 10.28 4.39
CA ALA A 85 -17.65 10.49 2.96
C ALA A 85 -18.04 9.20 2.21
N PHE A 86 -17.54 8.05 2.67
CA PHE A 86 -17.94 6.75 2.14
C PHE A 86 -19.41 6.44 2.46
N ALA A 87 -19.83 6.61 3.71
CA ALA A 87 -21.22 6.38 4.14
C ALA A 87 -22.21 7.29 3.38
N ASN A 88 -21.83 8.54 3.14
CA ASN A 88 -22.62 9.53 2.41
C ASN A 88 -22.52 9.40 0.87
N LYS A 89 -21.77 8.40 0.36
CA LYS A 89 -21.54 8.16 -1.08
C LYS A 89 -20.92 9.36 -1.82
N THR A 90 -20.20 10.22 -1.10
CA THR A 90 -19.46 11.37 -1.66
C THR A 90 -17.98 11.06 -1.88
N ALA A 91 -17.49 9.93 -1.34
CA ALA A 91 -16.12 9.46 -1.58
C ALA A 91 -15.88 9.12 -3.06
N ALA A 92 -14.63 9.30 -3.50
CA ALA A 92 -14.19 8.91 -4.84
C ALA A 92 -14.44 7.40 -5.07
N ARG A 93 -15.11 7.06 -6.17
CA ARG A 93 -15.39 5.65 -6.50
C ARG A 93 -14.12 4.98 -7.00
N VAL A 94 -13.73 3.91 -6.33
CA VAL A 94 -12.70 3.00 -6.83
C VAL A 94 -13.33 2.15 -7.94
N LYS A 95 -12.78 2.23 -9.14
CA LYS A 95 -13.11 1.32 -10.24
C LYS A 95 -11.93 0.36 -10.42
N PRO A 96 -12.16 -0.93 -10.72
CA PRO A 96 -11.08 -1.79 -11.19
C PRO A 96 -10.44 -1.12 -12.41
N VAL A 97 -9.11 -1.03 -12.38
CA VAL A 97 -8.29 -0.67 -13.54
C VAL A 97 -8.04 -1.89 -14.39
#